data_AF-A0A3D5K224-F1
#
_entry.id   AF-A0A3D5K224-F1
#
_cell.length_a   1.000
_cell.length_b   1.000
_cell.length_c   1.000
_cell.angle_alpha   90.00
_cell.angle_beta   90.00
_cell.angle_gamma   90.00
#
_symmetry.space_group_name_H-M   'P 1'
#
loop_
_entity.id
_entity.type
_entity.pdbx_description
1 polymer ?
#
loop_
_entity_poly.entity_id
_entity_poly.type
_entity_poly.pdbx_seq_one_letter_code
_entity_poly.pdbx_strand_id
1 'polypeptide(L)'
;MKFGFFGVNSGVLADPETMASAAQTAEDAGWESIWTGEHVVVADPQRPPSPVAPGTHFVDQIASLSFLAAHTSTIRLGTGIVILPQRNPVVLAK
;
A
#
# COMPACT_ATOMS: atom_id res chain seq x y z
N MET A 1 -5.20 -22.63 -0.53
CA MET A 1 -5.28 -21.34 -1.25
C MET A 1 -4.78 -20.27 -0.31
N LYS A 2 -4.05 -19.27 -0.82
CA LYS A 2 -3.51 -18.19 0.00
C LYS A 2 -4.11 -16.84 -0.44
N PHE A 3 -4.30 -15.93 0.49
CA PHE A 3 -5.02 -14.67 0.27
C PHE A 3 -4.17 -13.47 0.67
N GLY A 4 -4.32 -12.36 -0.06
CA GLY A 4 -3.66 -11.09 0.20
C GLY A 4 -4.64 -9.93 0.26
N PHE A 5 -4.34 -8.94 1.10
CA PHE A 5 -5.16 -7.74 1.30
C PHE A 5 -4.49 -6.52 0.67
N PHE A 6 -5.20 -5.82 -0.21
CA PHE A 6 -4.68 -4.69 -0.99
C PHE A 6 -5.22 -3.35 -0.49
N GLY A 7 -4.38 -2.31 -0.54
CA GLY A 7 -4.75 -0.92 -0.25
C GLY A 7 -4.34 -0.45 1.15
N VAL A 8 -3.35 -1.08 1.78
CA VAL A 8 -2.89 -0.78 3.15
C VAL A 8 -1.99 0.46 3.19
N ASN A 9 -2.38 1.51 2.48
CA ASN A 9 -1.78 2.85 2.48
C ASN A 9 -2.70 3.94 1.91
N SER A 10 -4.00 3.65 1.73
CA SER A 10 -4.93 4.54 1.07
C SER A 10 -6.23 4.76 1.84
N GLY A 11 -6.85 5.92 1.62
CA GLY A 11 -8.11 6.28 2.28
C GLY A 11 -7.96 6.28 3.80
N VAL A 12 -8.82 5.54 4.50
CA VAL A 12 -8.76 5.41 5.97
C VAL A 12 -7.41 4.81 6.40
N LEU A 13 -6.88 3.85 5.65
CA LEU A 13 -5.60 3.18 5.94
C LEU A 13 -4.37 4.02 5.57
N ALA A 14 -4.56 5.28 5.20
CA ALA A 14 -3.47 6.24 5.07
C ALA A 14 -3.06 6.85 6.42
N ASP A 15 -3.87 6.68 7.47
CA ASP A 15 -3.49 7.05 8.83
C ASP A 15 -2.59 5.95 9.45
N PRO A 16 -1.43 6.30 10.06
CA PRO A 16 -0.49 5.30 10.59
C PRO A 16 -1.06 4.34 11.64
N GLU A 17 -1.96 4.81 12.52
CA GLU A 17 -2.53 3.96 13.58
C GLU A 17 -3.45 2.92 12.97
N THR A 18 -4.34 3.34 12.07
CA THR A 18 -5.25 2.41 11.37
C THR A 18 -4.50 1.47 10.43
N MET A 19 -3.43 1.94 9.79
CA MET A 19 -2.56 1.15 8.91
C MET A 19 -1.89 0.01 9.68
N ALA A 20 -1.26 0.31 10.82
CA ALA A 20 -0.63 -0.70 11.68
C ALA A 20 -1.66 -1.69 12.24
N SER A 21 -2.79 -1.19 12.73
CA SER A 21 -3.86 -2.02 13.27
C SER A 21 -4.42 -3.00 12.24
N ALA A 22 -4.66 -2.54 11.00
CA ALA A 22 -5.13 -3.39 9.91
C ALA A 22 -4.11 -4.47 9.54
N ALA A 23 -2.82 -4.12 9.50
CA ALA A 23 -1.75 -5.05 9.17
C ALA A 23 -1.57 -6.15 10.22
N GLN A 24 -1.57 -5.79 11.51
CA GLN A 24 -1.52 -6.74 12.62
C GLN A 24 -2.74 -7.64 12.64
N THR A 25 -3.93 -7.07 12.43
CA THR A 25 -5.17 -7.86 12.34
C THR A 25 -5.14 -8.84 11.17
N ALA A 26 -4.62 -8.44 10.01
CA ALA A 26 -4.47 -9.34 8.86
C ALA A 26 -3.46 -10.46 9.15
N GLU A 27 -2.35 -10.15 9.82
CA GLU A 27 -1.36 -11.13 10.25
C GLU A 27 -1.96 -12.15 11.23
N ASP A 28 -2.63 -11.69 12.29
CA ASP A 28 -3.27 -12.54 13.30
C ASP A 28 -4.38 -13.42 12.71
N ALA A 29 -5.09 -12.90 11.68
CA ALA A 29 -6.10 -13.64 10.95
C ALA A 29 -5.52 -14.65 9.92
N GLY A 30 -4.20 -14.72 9.77
CA GLY A 30 -3.52 -15.70 8.91
C GLY A 30 -3.53 -15.35 7.43
N TRP A 31 -3.64 -14.06 7.07
CA TRP A 31 -3.44 -13.62 5.69
C TRP A 31 -1.99 -13.87 5.26
N GLU A 32 -1.77 -14.22 3.99
CA GLU A 32 -0.41 -14.44 3.50
C GLU A 32 0.34 -13.12 3.33
N SER A 33 -0.36 -12.07 2.88
CA SER A 33 0.28 -10.84 2.44
C SER A 33 -0.61 -9.60 2.53
N ILE A 34 0.02 -8.44 2.68
CA ILE A 34 -0.59 -7.13 2.50
C ILE A 34 0.14 -6.34 1.41
N TRP A 35 -0.62 -5.51 0.71
CA TRP A 35 -0.17 -4.84 -0.51
C TRP A 35 -0.52 -3.35 -0.50
N THR A 36 0.42 -2.52 -0.91
CA THR A 36 0.25 -1.07 -1.05
C THR A 36 -0.01 -0.67 -2.51
N GLY A 37 -0.79 0.39 -2.73
CA GLY A 37 -0.98 1.01 -4.04
C GLY A 37 -0.04 2.20 -4.27
N GLU A 38 0.18 2.58 -5.53
CA GLU A 38 1.01 3.74 -5.87
C GLU A 38 0.22 4.82 -6.60
N HIS A 39 0.08 5.97 -5.95
CA HIS A 39 -0.38 7.21 -6.55
C HIS A 39 0.29 8.40 -5.88
N VAL A 40 1.07 9.19 -6.63
CA VAL A 40 1.55 10.51 -6.17
C VAL A 40 0.42 11.53 -6.25
N VAL A 41 -0.40 11.41 -7.30
CA VAL A 41 -1.62 12.17 -7.54
C VAL A 41 -2.67 11.23 -8.14
N VAL A 42 -3.94 11.55 -7.93
CA VAL A 42 -5.07 10.83 -8.52
C VAL A 42 -5.70 11.72 -9.60
N ALA A 43 -6.13 11.12 -10.70
CA ALA A 43 -6.79 11.84 -11.79
C ALA A 43 -8.06 12.53 -11.31
N ASP A 44 -8.24 13.80 -11.69
CA ASP A 44 -9.42 14.62 -11.41
C ASP A 44 -9.85 15.35 -12.70
N PRO A 45 -11.06 15.08 -13.25
CA PRO A 45 -12.07 14.14 -12.76
C PRO A 45 -11.66 12.67 -12.96
N GLN A 46 -12.26 11.76 -12.19
CA GLN A 46 -12.08 10.33 -12.39
C GLN A 46 -12.46 9.95 -13.82
N ARG A 47 -11.58 9.22 -14.51
CA ARG A 47 -11.83 8.68 -15.86
C ARG A 47 -11.49 7.20 -15.91
N PRO A 48 -12.28 6.37 -16.60
CA PRO A 48 -11.87 4.99 -16.89
C PRO A 48 -10.49 4.97 -17.58
N PRO A 49 -9.61 4.03 -17.21
CA PRO A 49 -9.85 2.89 -16.33
C PRO A 49 -9.54 3.13 -14.84
N SER A 50 -9.33 4.38 -14.39
CA SER A 50 -8.95 4.66 -12.99
C SER A 50 -10.00 4.14 -11.99
N PRO A 51 -9.64 3.24 -11.07
CA PRO A 51 -10.55 2.75 -10.04
C PRO A 51 -10.63 3.68 -8.82
N VAL A 52 -9.79 4.72 -8.76
CA VAL A 52 -9.59 5.56 -7.58
C VAL A 52 -10.33 6.89 -7.73
N ALA A 53 -11.08 7.28 -6.70
CA ALA A 53 -11.78 8.55 -6.64
C ALA A 53 -10.80 9.73 -6.45
N PRO A 54 -11.06 10.90 -7.07
CA PRO A 54 -10.30 12.12 -6.83
C PRO A 54 -10.22 12.44 -5.34
N GLY A 55 -9.06 12.92 -4.89
CA GLY A 55 -8.83 13.25 -3.48
C GLY A 55 -8.58 12.05 -2.56
N THR A 56 -8.58 10.81 -3.06
CA THR A 56 -8.12 9.65 -2.27
C THR A 56 -6.66 9.86 -1.86
N HIS A 57 -6.42 9.92 -0.56
CA HIS A 57 -5.08 10.08 -0.01
C HIS A 57 -4.32 8.74 -0.09
N PHE A 58 -3.08 8.79 -0.58
CA PHE A 58 -2.13 7.67 -0.57
C PHE A 58 -0.86 8.11 0.15
N VAL A 59 -0.39 7.29 1.07
CA VAL A 59 0.95 7.43 1.65
C VAL A 59 1.96 6.77 0.70
N ASP A 60 3.19 7.30 0.61
CA ASP A 60 4.23 6.69 -0.23
C ASP A 60 4.38 5.19 0.09
N GLN A 61 4.38 4.37 -0.96
CA GLN A 61 4.32 2.92 -0.81
C GLN A 61 5.55 2.34 -0.12
N ILE A 62 6.75 2.89 -0.36
CA ILE A 62 7.99 2.35 0.20
C ILE A 62 8.08 2.73 1.68
N ALA A 63 7.75 3.98 2.01
CA ALA A 63 7.64 4.42 3.40
C ALA A 63 6.60 3.60 4.18
N SER A 64 5.43 3.36 3.57
CA SER A 64 4.36 2.55 4.18
C SER A 64 4.83 1.11 4.42
N LEU A 65 5.48 0.47 3.44
CA LEU A 65 6.00 -0.88 3.60
C LEU A 65 7.10 -0.96 4.67
N SER A 66 8.00 0.03 4.76
CA SER A 66 8.99 0.10 5.85
C SER A 66 8.33 0.25 7.22
N PHE A 67 7.29 1.08 7.33
CA PHE A 67 6.51 1.22 8.57
C PHE A 67 5.81 -0.08 8.96
N LEU A 68 5.15 -0.73 8.00
CA LEU A 68 4.46 -2.02 8.21
C LEU A 68 5.42 -3.14 8.60
N ALA A 69 6.64 -3.17 8.04
CA ALA A 69 7.69 -4.12 8.40
C ALA A 69 8.13 -3.98 9.88
N ALA A 70 8.00 -2.79 10.47
CA ALA A 70 8.28 -2.59 11.88
C ALA A 70 7.12 -3.01 12.81
N HIS A 71 5.92 -3.22 12.28
CA HIS A 71 4.69 -3.49 13.04
C HIS A 71 4.14 -4.92 12.83
N THR A 72 4.79 -5.73 12.01
CA THR A 72 4.38 -7.11 11.68
C THR A 72 5.62 -8.01 11.66
N SER A 73 5.45 -9.33 11.82
CA SER A 73 6.59 -10.26 12.02
C SER A 73 6.73 -11.34 10.94
N THR A 74 5.65 -11.70 10.26
CA THR A 74 5.53 -12.91 9.43
C THR A 74 4.75 -12.68 8.13
N ILE A 75 3.79 -11.76 8.12
CA ILE A 75 2.99 -11.44 6.94
C ILE A 75 3.90 -10.84 5.86
N ARG A 76 3.67 -11.25 4.61
CA ARG A 76 4.48 -10.78 3.49
C ARG A 76 4.01 -9.39 3.07
N LEU A 77 4.96 -8.52 2.76
CA LEU A 77 4.71 -7.15 2.33
C LEU A 77 4.98 -7.02 0.83
N GLY A 78 4.07 -6.38 0.09
CA GLY A 78 4.16 -6.28 -1.37
C GLY A 78 3.72 -4.94 -1.93
N THR A 79 4.22 -4.61 -3.13
CA THR A 79 3.80 -3.45 -3.92
C THR A 79 2.80 -3.90 -4.99
N GLY A 80 1.70 -3.18 -5.14
CA GLY A 80 0.63 -3.47 -6.11
C GLY A 80 0.18 -2.21 -6.86
N ILE A 81 1.05 -1.48 -7.55
CA ILE A 81 2.32 -1.91 -8.16
C ILE A 81 3.39 -0.83 -7.94
N VAL A 82 4.64 -1.11 -8.28
CA VAL A 82 5.60 -0.04 -8.59
C VAL A 82 5.44 0.40 -10.06
N ILE A 83 5.03 1.63 -10.26
CA ILE A 83 5.02 2.36 -11.54
C ILE A 83 6.46 2.80 -11.82
N LEU A 84 7.27 1.84 -12.27
CA LEU A 84 8.72 2.02 -12.48
C LEU A 84 9.09 3.29 -13.28
N PRO A 85 8.37 3.70 -14.35
CA PRO A 85 8.71 4.92 -15.09
C PRO A 85 8.60 6.22 -14.27
N GLN A 86 7.91 6.21 -13.13
CA GLN A 86 7.74 7.38 -12.25
C GLN A 86 8.79 7.43 -11.13
N ARG A 87 9.71 6.46 -11.05
CA ARG A 87 10.76 6.40 -10.03
C ARG A 87 12.14 6.45 -10.66
N ASN A 88 13.11 6.99 -9.91
CA ASN A 88 14.50 6.78 -10.24
C ASN A 88 14.86 5.31 -9.91
N PRO A 89 15.29 4.50 -10.90
CA PRO A 89 15.51 3.06 -10.69
C PRO A 89 16.67 2.75 -9.73
N VAL A 90 17.67 3.63 -9.65
CA VAL A 90 18.80 3.47 -8.71
C VAL A 90 18.35 3.74 -7.27
N VAL A 91 17.49 4.74 -7.07
CA VAL A 91 16.92 5.02 -5.75
C VAL A 91 15.97 3.91 -5.33
N LEU A 92 15.14 3.41 -6.24
CA LEU A 92 14.21 2.31 -5.97
C LEU A 92 14.93 1.00 -5.61
N ALA A 93 16.07 0.71 -6.23
CA ALA A 93 16.83 -0.52 -5.99
C ALA A 93 17.64 -0.51 -4.68
N LYS A 94 17.79 0.66 -4.03
CA LYS A 94 18.52 0.83 -2.78
C LYS A 94 17.66 0.42 -1.59
#